data_AF-A0A271LLF2-F1
#
_entry.id   AF-A0A271LLF2-F1
#
_cell.length_a   1.000
_cell.length_b   1.000
_cell.length_c   1.000
_cell.angle_alpha   90.00
_cell.angle_beta   90.00
_cell.angle_gamma   90.00
#
_symmetry.space_group_name_H-M   'P 1'
#
loop_
_entity.id
_entity.type
_entity.pdbx_description
1 polymer ?
#
loop_
_entity_poly.entity_id
_entity_poly.type
_entity_poly.pdbx_seq_one_letter_code
_entity_poly.pdbx_strand_id
1 'polypeptide(L)'
;MAPKAMTHRPHWLKPSAVVDLRLVELGIRPAFRTETNAPVNDADIGRWARRRSLYFCRDAQDFVVFAKTPLLVRYIMTIDRSPGDHVARLGHWLGYPACCIRSARRITESNLDLWSERVAARRHIGNYACTKTGGYRAGRAMISHIPCSPHCRASLVMATKVSERHRTVSARPWAARN
;
A
#
# COMPACT_ATOMS: atom_id res chain seq x y z
N MET A 1 -10.00 19.39 2.35
CA MET A 1 -9.77 18.81 3.70
C MET A 1 -8.27 18.67 3.94
N ALA A 2 -7.73 19.25 5.01
CA ALA A 2 -6.35 18.97 5.43
C ALA A 2 -6.26 17.51 5.94
N PRO A 3 -5.17 16.77 5.67
CA PRO A 3 -5.01 15.43 6.20
C PRO A 3 -4.94 15.51 7.73
N LYS A 4 -5.96 14.93 8.38
CA LYS A 4 -5.97 14.71 9.82
C LYS A 4 -4.74 13.85 10.13
N ALA A 5 -3.92 14.26 11.09
CA ALA A 5 -2.79 13.47 11.54
C ALA A 5 -3.26 12.03 11.77
N MET A 6 -2.46 11.06 11.35
CA MET A 6 -2.78 9.64 11.38
C MET A 6 -2.68 9.12 12.83
N THR A 7 -3.43 9.73 13.76
CA THR A 7 -3.16 9.71 15.20
C THR A 7 -3.48 8.39 15.88
N HIS A 8 -4.09 7.42 15.20
CA HIS A 8 -4.24 6.07 15.75
C HIS A 8 -4.41 5.02 14.65
N ARG A 9 -3.40 4.16 14.46
CA ARG A 9 -3.54 2.89 13.73
C ARG A 9 -4.36 1.94 14.61
N PRO A 10 -5.43 1.30 14.11
CA PRO A 10 -6.10 0.26 14.88
C PRO A 10 -5.14 -0.89 15.21
N HIS A 11 -5.30 -1.51 16.37
CA HIS A 11 -4.40 -2.58 16.83
C HIS A 11 -4.39 -3.80 15.88
N TRP A 12 -5.52 -4.05 15.18
CA TRP A 12 -5.72 -5.13 14.21
C TRP A 12 -5.17 -4.88 12.81
N LEU A 13 -4.74 -3.64 12.50
CA LEU A 13 -4.24 -3.29 11.17
C LEU A 13 -2.71 -3.40 11.15
N LYS A 14 -2.10 -4.25 10.31
CA LYS A 14 -0.63 -4.39 10.25
C LYS A 14 0.10 -3.03 10.09
N PRO A 15 1.28 -2.83 10.73
CA PRO A 15 2.05 -1.60 10.55
C PRO A 15 2.39 -1.31 9.08
N SER A 16 2.68 -2.34 8.28
CA SER A 16 2.94 -2.20 6.84
C SER A 16 1.77 -1.60 6.06
N ALA A 17 0.53 -1.90 6.44
CA ALA A 17 -0.69 -1.41 5.79
C ALA A 17 -0.82 0.12 5.83
N VAL A 18 -0.12 0.78 6.76
CA VAL A 18 -0.04 2.25 6.83
C VAL A 18 0.58 2.84 5.56
N VAL A 19 1.55 2.15 4.95
CA VAL A 19 2.17 2.60 3.70
C VAL A 19 1.14 2.60 2.58
N ASP A 20 0.39 1.52 2.45
CA ASP A 20 -0.65 1.39 1.43
C ASP A 20 -1.83 2.34 1.67
N LEU A 21 -2.27 2.46 2.92
CA LEU A 21 -3.32 3.41 3.31
C LEU A 21 -2.95 4.83 2.89
N ARG A 22 -1.71 5.25 3.18
CA ARG A 22 -1.20 6.57 2.78
C ARG A 22 -1.23 6.74 1.26
N LEU A 23 -0.82 5.74 0.50
CA LEU A 23 -0.85 5.78 -0.97
C LEU A 23 -2.29 5.92 -1.51
N VAL A 24 -3.26 5.27 -0.87
CA VAL A 24 -4.68 5.38 -1.23
C VAL A 24 -5.27 6.73 -0.81
N GLU A 25 -4.97 7.22 0.39
CA GLU A 25 -5.42 8.52 0.88
C GLU A 25 -4.87 9.68 0.04
N LEU A 26 -3.66 9.53 -0.51
CA LEU A 26 -3.06 10.48 -1.45
C LEU A 26 -3.55 10.34 -2.90
N GLY A 27 -4.42 9.36 -3.19
CA GLY A 27 -4.91 9.08 -4.55
C GLY A 27 -3.83 8.56 -5.50
N ILE A 28 -2.70 8.08 -4.96
CA ILE A 28 -1.61 7.48 -5.75
C ILE A 28 -1.97 6.05 -6.14
N ARG A 29 -2.71 5.34 -5.27
CA ARG A 29 -3.20 3.99 -5.52
C ARG A 29 -4.73 3.94 -5.37
N PRO A 30 -5.41 3.08 -6.13
CA PRO A 30 -6.87 2.99 -6.08
C PRO A 30 -7.37 2.15 -4.89
N ALA A 31 -6.56 1.21 -4.41
CA ALA A 31 -6.92 0.26 -3.37
C ALA A 31 -5.68 -0.29 -2.65
N PHE A 32 -5.91 -0.89 -1.48
CA PHE A 32 -4.91 -1.70 -0.80
C PHE A 32 -5.48 -2.98 -0.20
N ARG A 33 -4.64 -3.99 -0.11
CA ARG A 33 -4.91 -5.29 0.53
C ARG A 33 -4.01 -5.42 1.75
N THR A 34 -4.55 -5.92 2.85
CA THR A 34 -3.76 -6.26 4.03
C THR A 34 -4.40 -7.44 4.75
N GLU A 35 -3.67 -8.02 5.69
CA GLU A 35 -4.16 -9.07 6.58
C GLU A 35 -4.31 -8.47 7.98
N THR A 36 -5.33 -8.86 8.72
CA THR A 36 -5.46 -8.41 10.11
C THR A 36 -4.40 -9.10 10.99
N ASN A 37 -3.89 -8.41 12.03
CA ASN A 37 -2.90 -8.98 12.96
C ASN A 37 -3.45 -9.22 14.36
N ALA A 38 -4.77 -9.08 14.54
CA ALA A 38 -5.47 -9.36 15.78
C ALA A 38 -6.97 -9.56 15.46
N PRO A 39 -7.70 -10.29 16.32
CA PRO A 39 -9.15 -10.44 16.16
C PRO A 39 -9.85 -9.09 16.09
N VAL A 40 -10.73 -8.95 15.10
CA VAL A 40 -11.56 -7.77 14.89
C VAL A 40 -12.85 -8.20 14.21
N ASN A 41 -13.98 -7.59 14.55
CA ASN A 41 -15.25 -7.84 13.87
C ASN A 41 -15.46 -6.88 12.67
N ASP A 42 -16.36 -7.25 11.76
CA ASP A 42 -16.62 -6.46 10.55
C ASP A 42 -17.25 -5.09 10.85
N ALA A 43 -17.97 -4.94 11.97
CA ALA A 43 -18.53 -3.66 12.37
C ALA A 43 -17.43 -2.63 12.71
N ASP A 44 -16.36 -3.07 13.38
CA ASP A 44 -15.19 -2.25 13.69
C ASP A 44 -14.40 -1.85 12.44
N ILE A 45 -14.16 -2.81 11.54
CA ILE A 45 -13.51 -2.53 10.26
C ILE A 45 -14.36 -1.53 9.46
N GLY A 46 -15.68 -1.76 9.37
CA GLY A 46 -16.60 -0.89 8.65
C GLY A 46 -16.69 0.52 9.23
N ARG A 47 -16.71 0.68 10.56
CA ARG A 47 -16.62 2.00 11.21
C ARG A 47 -15.29 2.69 10.90
N TRP A 48 -14.18 1.96 10.92
CA TRP A 48 -12.87 2.52 10.59
C TRP A 48 -12.77 2.95 9.13
N ALA A 49 -13.25 2.13 8.19
CA ALA A 49 -13.25 2.40 6.76
C ALA A 49 -14.13 3.62 6.41
N ARG A 50 -15.36 3.68 6.94
CA ARG A 50 -16.28 4.81 6.71
C ARG A 50 -15.70 6.15 7.17
N ARG A 51 -15.01 6.20 8.31
CA ARG A 51 -14.32 7.42 8.79
C ARG A 51 -13.23 7.94 7.83
N ARG A 52 -12.77 7.11 6.89
CA ARG A 52 -11.78 7.43 5.85
C ARG A 52 -12.37 7.51 4.45
N SER A 53 -13.70 7.46 4.35
CA SER A 53 -14.42 7.36 3.08
C SER A 53 -13.91 6.19 2.23
N LEU A 54 -13.75 5.02 2.86
CA LEU A 54 -13.36 3.78 2.23
C LEU A 54 -14.46 2.73 2.41
N TYR A 55 -14.58 1.86 1.41
CA TYR A 55 -15.29 0.59 1.49
C TYR A 55 -14.29 -0.52 1.82
N PHE A 56 -14.78 -1.64 2.32
CA PHE A 56 -13.96 -2.81 2.58
C PHE A 56 -14.64 -4.11 2.14
N CYS A 57 -13.84 -5.15 1.92
CA CYS A 57 -14.27 -6.53 1.77
C CYS A 57 -13.26 -7.43 2.47
N ARG A 58 -13.74 -8.38 3.29
CA ARG A 58 -12.92 -9.32 4.05
C ARG A 58 -13.20 -10.76 3.62
N ASP A 59 -12.20 -11.63 3.72
CA ASP A 59 -12.35 -13.07 3.53
C ASP A 59 -12.25 -13.89 4.81
N ALA A 60 -12.44 -15.20 4.66
CA ALA A 60 -12.36 -16.15 5.76
C ALA A 60 -10.91 -16.36 6.27
N GLN A 61 -9.91 -15.82 5.57
CA GLN A 61 -8.49 -15.90 5.92
C GLN A 61 -7.97 -14.56 6.48
N ASP A 62 -8.88 -13.66 6.87
CA ASP A 62 -8.59 -12.36 7.45
C ASP A 62 -7.81 -11.38 6.55
N PHE A 63 -7.83 -11.61 5.24
CA PHE A 63 -7.44 -10.60 4.27
C PHE A 63 -8.58 -9.60 4.08
N VAL A 64 -8.21 -8.33 4.06
CA VAL A 64 -9.12 -7.21 3.89
C VAL A 64 -8.61 -6.32 2.77
N VAL A 65 -9.50 -5.99 1.84
CA VAL A 65 -9.27 -5.02 0.77
C VAL A 65 -10.02 -3.75 1.11
N PHE A 66 -9.36 -2.60 0.93
CA PHE A 66 -9.97 -1.28 1.07
C PHE A 66 -9.82 -0.47 -0.22
N ALA A 67 -10.89 0.26 -0.59
CA ALA A 67 -10.87 1.16 -1.75
C ALA A 67 -11.93 2.26 -1.62
N LYS A 68 -11.87 3.26 -2.49
CA LYS A 68 -12.87 4.35 -2.56
C LYS A 68 -14.21 3.91 -3.14
N THR A 69 -14.28 2.76 -3.81
CA THR A 69 -15.50 2.26 -4.45
C THR A 69 -15.82 0.83 -3.98
N PRO A 70 -17.11 0.49 -3.77
CA PRO A 70 -17.52 -0.83 -3.30
C PRO A 70 -17.30 -1.92 -4.36
N LEU A 71 -17.43 -1.57 -5.65
CA LEU A 71 -17.19 -2.51 -6.75
C LEU A 71 -15.72 -2.95 -6.78
N LEU A 72 -14.78 -2.03 -6.58
CA LEU A 72 -13.35 -2.34 -6.64
C LEU A 72 -12.91 -3.28 -5.51
N VAL A 73 -13.40 -3.10 -4.28
CA VAL A 73 -13.04 -4.01 -3.17
C VAL A 73 -13.52 -5.44 -3.42
N ARG A 74 -14.74 -5.60 -3.97
CA ARG A 74 -15.30 -6.92 -4.31
C ARG A 74 -14.52 -7.57 -5.46
N TYR A 75 -14.18 -6.78 -6.48
CA TYR A 75 -13.46 -7.26 -7.64
C TYR A 75 -12.03 -7.70 -7.30
N ILE A 76 -11.29 -6.91 -6.51
CA ILE A 76 -9.96 -7.29 -6.01
C ILE A 76 -10.05 -8.55 -5.15
N MET A 77 -11.02 -8.63 -4.23
CA MET A 77 -11.20 -9.82 -3.39
C MET A 77 -11.51 -11.07 -4.23
N THR A 78 -12.26 -10.92 -5.31
CA THR A 78 -12.54 -12.02 -6.25
C THR A 78 -11.28 -12.50 -6.97
N ILE A 79 -10.40 -11.58 -7.36
CA ILE A 79 -9.09 -11.93 -7.96
C ILE A 79 -8.21 -12.63 -6.93
N ASP A 80 -8.15 -12.10 -5.72
CA ASP A 80 -7.29 -12.60 -4.63
C ASP A 80 -7.62 -14.05 -4.27
N ARG A 81 -8.92 -14.41 -4.33
CA ARG A 81 -9.40 -15.79 -4.10
C ARG A 81 -9.36 -16.68 -5.33
N SER A 82 -9.01 -16.15 -6.51
CA SER A 82 -9.03 -16.94 -7.74
C SER A 82 -7.84 -17.90 -7.78
N PRO A 83 -8.04 -19.16 -8.18
CA PRO A 83 -6.93 -20.11 -8.31
C PRO A 83 -5.98 -19.68 -9.44
N GLY A 84 -4.71 -20.08 -9.31
CA GLY A 84 -3.66 -19.84 -10.31
C GLY A 84 -2.86 -18.55 -10.12
N ASP A 85 -2.10 -18.17 -11.17
CA ASP A 85 -1.25 -16.97 -11.18
C ASP A 85 -2.11 -15.68 -11.28
N HIS A 86 -2.61 -15.24 -10.14
CA HIS A 86 -3.39 -14.01 -10.01
C HIS A 86 -2.51 -12.81 -9.60
N VAL A 87 -1.22 -13.01 -9.31
CA VAL A 87 -0.29 -11.97 -8.80
C VAL A 87 -0.26 -10.75 -9.73
N ALA A 88 -0.19 -10.99 -11.04
CA ALA A 88 -0.13 -9.89 -12.01
C ALA A 88 -1.44 -9.10 -12.08
N ARG A 89 -2.59 -9.80 -12.06
CA ARG A 89 -3.92 -9.18 -12.04
C ARG A 89 -4.12 -8.40 -10.75
N LEU A 90 -3.81 -9.01 -9.62
CA LEU A 90 -3.91 -8.38 -8.31
C LEU A 90 -3.06 -7.11 -8.25
N GLY A 91 -1.80 -7.18 -8.69
CA GLY A 91 -0.91 -6.04 -8.75
C GLY A 91 -1.44 -4.89 -9.62
N HIS A 92 -2.05 -5.22 -10.77
CA HIS A 92 -2.67 -4.22 -11.64
C HIS A 92 -3.81 -3.47 -10.93
N TRP A 93 -4.74 -4.19 -10.32
CA TRP A 93 -5.90 -3.59 -9.64
C TRP A 93 -5.55 -2.88 -8.33
N LEU A 94 -4.44 -3.29 -7.71
CA LEU A 94 -3.83 -2.60 -6.59
C LEU A 94 -3.10 -1.31 -7.01
N GLY A 95 -2.87 -1.08 -8.31
CA GLY A 95 -2.20 0.11 -8.83
C GLY A 95 -0.68 0.04 -8.79
N TYR A 96 -0.09 -1.14 -8.85
CA TYR A 96 1.36 -1.30 -8.97
C TYR A 96 1.84 -0.91 -10.38
N PRO A 97 3.09 -0.40 -10.51
CA PRO A 97 3.63 -0.09 -11.82
C PRO A 97 3.71 -1.32 -12.74
N ALA A 98 3.39 -1.15 -14.02
CA ALA A 98 3.43 -2.23 -15.00
C ALA A 98 4.80 -2.93 -15.08
N CYS A 99 5.91 -2.19 -14.95
CA CYS A 99 7.25 -2.79 -14.92
C CYS A 99 7.47 -3.68 -13.68
N CYS A 100 6.97 -3.26 -12.52
CA CYS A 100 7.02 -4.03 -11.29
C CYS A 100 6.14 -5.28 -11.36
N ILE A 101 4.93 -5.15 -11.93
CA ILE A 101 4.02 -6.28 -12.16
C ILE A 101 4.67 -7.31 -13.09
N ARG A 102 5.24 -6.87 -14.22
CA ARG A 102 5.95 -7.77 -15.15
C ARG A 102 7.13 -8.48 -14.49
N SER A 103 7.88 -7.77 -13.64
CA SER A 103 8.97 -8.36 -12.87
C SER A 103 8.45 -9.39 -11.88
N ALA A 104 7.41 -9.05 -11.11
CA ALA A 104 6.81 -9.94 -10.12
C ALA A 104 6.26 -11.21 -10.78
N ARG A 105 5.61 -11.12 -11.95
CA ARG A 105 5.09 -12.28 -12.69
C ARG A 105 6.18 -13.28 -13.13
N ARG A 106 7.43 -12.82 -13.32
CA ARG A 106 8.57 -13.71 -13.63
C ARG A 106 9.10 -14.44 -12.39
N ILE A 107 8.65 -14.03 -11.21
CA ILE A 107 9.01 -14.62 -9.93
C ILE A 107 7.78 -15.40 -9.47
N THR A 108 7.93 -16.67 -9.08
CA THR A 108 6.82 -17.40 -8.48
C THR A 108 6.39 -16.72 -7.18
N GLU A 109 5.13 -16.84 -6.80
CA GLU A 109 4.61 -16.24 -5.56
C GLU A 109 5.46 -16.62 -4.34
N SER A 110 5.85 -17.90 -4.24
CA SER A 110 6.74 -18.44 -3.21
C SER A 110 8.12 -17.79 -3.12
N ASN A 111 8.57 -17.10 -4.18
CA ASN A 111 9.88 -16.46 -4.28
C ASN A 111 9.81 -14.93 -4.18
N LEU A 112 8.62 -14.34 -4.01
CA LEU A 112 8.46 -12.89 -3.94
C LEU A 112 9.17 -12.28 -2.72
N ASP A 113 9.16 -12.97 -1.57
CA ASP A 113 9.87 -12.50 -0.37
C ASP A 113 11.39 -12.48 -0.58
N LEU A 114 11.96 -13.57 -1.09
CA LEU A 114 13.38 -13.64 -1.46
C LEU A 114 13.76 -12.60 -2.52
N TRP A 115 12.86 -12.30 -3.46
CA TRP A 115 13.06 -11.24 -4.44
C TRP A 115 13.05 -9.85 -3.78
N SER A 116 12.11 -9.60 -2.86
CA SER A 116 12.03 -8.37 -2.08
C SER A 116 13.32 -8.11 -1.31
N GLU A 117 13.84 -9.12 -0.62
CA GLU A 117 15.10 -9.06 0.13
C GLU A 117 16.29 -8.76 -0.80
N ARG A 118 16.39 -9.47 -1.93
CA ARG A 118 17.45 -9.24 -2.93
C ARG A 118 17.41 -7.83 -3.50
N VAL A 119 16.23 -7.28 -3.78
CA VAL A 119 16.10 -5.90 -4.26
C VAL A 119 16.46 -4.91 -3.16
N ALA A 120 16.00 -5.14 -1.92
CA ALA A 120 16.29 -4.28 -0.77
C ALA A 120 17.79 -4.23 -0.39
N ALA A 121 18.50 -5.34 -0.58
CA ALA A 121 19.94 -5.45 -0.32
C ALA A 121 20.80 -4.68 -1.33
N ARG A 122 20.27 -4.36 -2.52
CA ARG A 122 21.02 -3.61 -3.54
C ARG A 122 21.21 -2.16 -3.14
N ARG A 123 22.22 -1.51 -3.73
CA ARG A 123 22.48 -0.09 -3.50
C ARG A 123 21.47 0.76 -4.30
N HIS A 124 20.62 1.49 -3.59
CA HIS A 124 19.79 2.54 -4.17
C HIS A 124 20.51 3.89 -4.02
N ILE A 125 20.85 4.53 -5.13
CA ILE A 125 21.70 5.73 -5.16
C ILE A 125 20.85 6.99 -5.42
N GLY A 126 21.21 8.09 -4.76
CA GLY A 126 20.55 9.39 -4.93
C GLY A 126 19.06 9.33 -4.60
N ASN A 127 18.23 9.89 -5.47
CA ASN A 127 16.78 9.94 -5.27
C ASN A 127 16.14 8.55 -5.15
N TYR A 128 16.75 7.49 -5.69
CA TYR A 128 16.20 6.13 -5.57
C TYR A 128 16.28 5.55 -4.16
N ALA A 129 17.02 6.18 -3.23
CA ALA A 129 17.07 5.74 -1.83
C ALA A 129 15.67 5.69 -1.18
N CYS A 130 14.73 6.54 -1.62
CA CYS A 130 13.35 6.55 -1.11
C CYS A 130 12.50 5.36 -1.60
N THR A 131 12.97 4.60 -2.60
CA THR A 131 12.27 3.40 -3.10
C THR A 131 12.73 2.13 -2.40
N LYS A 132 13.58 2.21 -1.37
CA LYS A 132 13.97 1.04 -0.56
C LYS A 132 12.77 0.50 0.20
N THR A 133 12.59 -0.83 0.17
CA THR A 133 11.46 -1.52 0.80
C THR A 133 11.75 -2.03 2.21
N GLY A 134 12.99 -1.99 2.70
CA GLY A 134 13.39 -2.56 4.00
C GLY A 134 12.64 -2.01 5.23
N GLY A 135 12.01 -0.84 5.13
CA GLY A 135 11.15 -0.27 6.19
C GLY A 135 9.67 -0.65 6.09
N TYR A 136 9.26 -1.42 5.08
CA TYR A 136 7.85 -1.69 4.76
C TYR A 136 7.13 -2.40 5.89
N ARG A 137 7.69 -3.49 6.45
CA ARG A 137 7.11 -4.23 7.58
C ARG A 137 6.81 -3.33 8.79
N ALA A 138 7.64 -2.29 9.00
CA ALA A 138 7.49 -1.33 10.08
C ALA A 138 6.62 -0.10 9.72
N GLY A 139 6.04 -0.04 8.52
CA GLY A 139 5.22 1.09 8.08
C GLY A 139 6.00 2.35 7.67
N ARG A 140 7.32 2.22 7.45
CA ARG A 140 8.24 3.36 7.19
C ARG A 140 8.63 3.54 5.72
N ALA A 141 8.28 2.61 4.85
CA ALA A 141 8.58 2.72 3.42
C ALA A 141 7.71 3.79 2.74
N MET A 142 8.18 4.31 1.60
CA MET A 142 7.41 5.25 0.77
C MET A 142 6.58 4.57 -0.32
N ILE A 143 6.90 3.30 -0.61
CA ILE A 143 6.18 2.45 -1.54
C ILE A 143 5.93 1.10 -0.87
N SER A 144 4.91 0.38 -1.31
CA SER A 144 4.55 -0.93 -0.76
C SER A 144 4.66 -2.09 -1.74
N HIS A 145 4.99 -1.82 -3.02
CA HIS A 145 5.34 -2.86 -3.98
C HIS A 145 6.84 -3.09 -4.06
N ILE A 146 7.26 -4.27 -4.52
CA ILE A 146 8.66 -4.58 -4.78
C ILE A 146 9.09 -3.89 -6.09
N PRO A 147 10.08 -2.98 -6.09
CA PRO A 147 10.55 -2.36 -7.31
C PRO A 147 11.23 -3.41 -8.22
N CYS A 148 11.06 -3.30 -9.54
CA CYS A 148 11.69 -4.23 -10.49
C CYS A 148 13.21 -4.09 -10.55
N SER A 149 13.75 -2.97 -10.06
CA SER A 149 15.19 -2.71 -9.94
C SER A 149 15.45 -1.59 -8.92
N PRO A 150 16.70 -1.43 -8.44
CA PRO A 150 17.09 -0.30 -7.59
C PRO A 150 16.92 1.07 -8.25
N HIS A 151 16.75 1.09 -9.58
CA HIS A 151 16.60 2.29 -10.40
C HIS A 151 15.23 2.34 -11.08
N CYS A 152 14.20 1.74 -10.47
CA CYS A 152 12.85 1.74 -11.02
C CYS A 152 12.26 3.15 -11.03
N ARG A 153 12.23 3.80 -12.22
CA ARG A 153 11.68 5.15 -12.40
C ARG A 153 10.23 5.27 -11.94
N ALA A 154 9.39 4.27 -12.21
CA ALA A 154 7.99 4.31 -11.80
C ALA A 154 7.83 4.28 -10.27
N SER A 155 8.65 3.47 -9.58
CA SER A 155 8.70 3.47 -8.11
C SER A 155 9.19 4.81 -7.55
N LEU A 156 10.20 5.41 -8.19
CA LEU A 156 10.68 6.74 -7.80
C LEU A 156 9.58 7.79 -7.92
N VAL A 157 8.85 7.82 -9.05
CA VAL A 157 7.73 8.75 -9.24
C VAL A 157 6.68 8.61 -8.13
N MET A 158 6.32 7.37 -7.74
CA MET A 158 5.39 7.16 -6.63
C MET A 158 5.95 7.66 -5.29
N ALA A 159 7.19 7.32 -4.97
CA ALA A 159 7.84 7.72 -3.73
C ALA A 159 8.01 9.25 -3.59
N THR A 160 8.31 9.93 -4.70
CA THR A 160 8.43 11.40 -4.75
C THR A 160 7.08 12.06 -4.46
N LYS A 161 5.98 11.57 -5.07
CA LYS A 161 4.63 12.10 -4.79
C LYS A 161 4.25 11.99 -3.31
N VAL A 162 4.66 10.92 -2.64
CA VAL A 162 4.46 10.76 -1.19
C VAL A 162 5.27 11.81 -0.42
N SER A 163 6.54 12.01 -0.79
CA SER A 163 7.46 12.92 -0.10
C SER A 163 7.07 14.39 -0.26
N GLU A 164 6.65 14.82 -1.46
CA GLU A 164 6.17 16.18 -1.74
C GLU A 164 4.95 16.53 -0.89
N ARG A 165 3.97 15.61 -0.83
CA ARG A 165 2.74 15.80 -0.05
C ARG A 165 3.00 15.87 1.45
N HIS A 166 3.97 15.11 1.97
CA HIS A 166 4.40 15.25 3.36
C HIS A 166 4.97 16.64 3.65
N ARG A 167 5.83 17.16 2.77
CA ARG A 167 6.38 18.51 2.93
C ARG A 167 5.29 19.58 2.94
N THR A 168 4.32 19.51 2.03
CA THR A 168 3.22 20.49 1.98
C THR A 168 2.34 20.47 3.23
N VAL A 169 2.15 19.31 3.85
CA VAL A 169 1.33 19.16 5.07
C VAL A 169 2.09 19.66 6.31
N SER A 170 3.39 19.37 6.40
CA SER A 170 4.25 19.82 7.49
C SER A 170 4.58 21.31 7.43
N ALA A 171 4.57 21.92 6.25
CA ALA A 171 4.89 23.34 6.05
C ALA A 171 3.70 24.30 6.26
N ARG A 172 2.49 23.82 6.60
CA ARG A 172 1.37 24.72 6.93
C ARG A 172 1.59 25.36 8.30
N PRO A 173 1.75 26.69 8.40
CA PRO A 173 1.86 27.38 9.68
C PRO A 173 0.65 27.08 10.55
N TRP A 174 0.90 26.91 11.85
CA TRP A 174 -0.13 26.63 12.86
C TRP A 174 -1.26 27.69 12.87
N ALA A 175 -0.98 28.91 12.42
CA ALA A 175 -1.91 30.04 12.39
C ALA A 175 -3.10 29.92 11.40
N ALA A 176 -3.18 28.90 10.56
CA ALA A 176 -4.25 28.76 9.54
C ALA A 176 -5.24 27.61 9.82
N ARG A 177 -5.43 27.22 11.10
CA ARG A 177 -6.34 26.12 11.50
C ARG A 177 -7.37 26.54 12.56
N ASN A 178 -7.87 27.77 12.47
CA ASN A 178 -9.10 28.19 13.16
C ASN A 178 -10.28 28.09 12.19
#